data_AF-A0A426D5I8-F1
#
_entry.id   AF-A0A426D5I8-F1
#
_cell.length_a   1.000
_cell.length_b   1.000
_cell.length_c   1.000
_cell.angle_alpha   90.00
_cell.angle_beta   90.00
_cell.angle_gamma   90.00
#
_symmetry.space_group_name_H-M   'P 1'
#
loop_
_entity.id
_entity.type
_entity.pdbx_description
1 polymer ?
#
loop_
_entity_poly.entity_id
_entity_poly.type
_entity_poly.pdbx_seq_one_letter_code
_entity_poly.pdbx_strand_id
1 'polypeptide(L)' 'MHGEEIGTQVHFKLEGQPHVGTIAKAYTNAYLIEFESTDPEIVDKYHNKVIISQKQVQAVK' A
#
# COMPACT_ATOMS: atom_id res chain seq x y z
N MET A 1 -20.60 3.16 4.14
CA MET A 1 -19.37 2.41 4.40
C MET A 1 -18.27 3.10 3.61
N HIS A 2 -17.36 3.84 4.26
CA HIS A 2 -16.20 4.44 3.59
C HIS A 2 -15.03 3.46 3.73
N GLY A 3 -14.96 2.48 2.84
CA GLY A 3 -13.75 1.71 2.61
C GLY A 3 -13.18 2.14 1.27
N GLU A 4 -11.86 2.31 1.17
CA GLU A 4 -11.21 2.60 -0.09
C GLU A 4 -11.41 1.41 -1.05
N GLU A 5 -11.64 1.71 -2.33
CA GLU A 5 -11.97 0.70 -3.33
C GLU A 5 -10.69 0.00 -3.84
N ILE A 6 -10.83 -1.24 -4.29
CA ILE A 6 -9.75 -1.93 -4.99
C ILE A 6 -9.44 -1.16 -6.27
N GLY A 7 -8.16 -0.88 -6.53
CA GLY A 7 -7.71 -0.04 -7.63
C GLY A 7 -7.48 1.43 -7.26
N THR A 8 -7.81 1.84 -6.02
CA THR A 8 -7.48 3.19 -5.53
C THR A 8 -5.98 3.30 -5.22
N GLN A 9 -5.36 4.39 -5.67
CA GLN A 9 -4.00 4.74 -5.26
C GLN A 9 -3.99 5.38 -3.87
N VAL A 10 -3.10 4.89 -3.03
CA VAL A 10 -2.95 5.31 -1.64
C VAL A 10 -1.49 5.60 -1.33
N HIS A 11 -1.28 6.58 -0.45
CA HIS A 11 0.02 6.87 0.15
C HIS A 11 0.15 6.09 1.46
N PHE A 12 1.25 5.35 1.58
CA PHE A 12 1.59 4.62 2.81
C PHE A 12 3.04 4.90 3.19
N LYS A 13 3.42 4.59 4.43
CA LYS A 13 4.81 4.71 4.88
C LYS A 13 5.42 3.33 5.08
N LEU A 14 6.54 3.07 4.41
CA LEU A 14 7.34 1.87 4.53
C LEU A 14 8.70 2.24 5.14
N GLU A 15 9.07 1.63 6.28
CA GLU A 15 10.33 1.94 6.98
C GLU A 15 10.57 3.46 7.23
N GLY A 16 9.48 4.22 7.40
CA GLY A 16 9.52 5.68 7.58
C GLY A 16 9.52 6.51 6.29
N GLN A 17 9.68 5.89 5.13
CA GLN A 17 9.65 6.53 3.83
C GLN A 17 8.23 6.52 3.23
N PRO A 18 7.74 7.63 2.65
CA PRO A 18 6.47 7.65 1.96
C PRO A 18 6.57 6.91 0.62
N HIS A 19 5.66 5.97 0.38
CA HIS A 19 5.50 5.25 -0.87
C HIS A 19 4.08 5.38 -1.38
N VAL A 20 3.92 5.21 -2.69
CA VAL A 20 2.64 5.20 -3.37
C VAL A 20 2.41 3.81 -3.90
N GLY A 21 1.19 3.31 -3.73
CA GLY A 21 0.80 2.04 -4.32
C GLY A 21 -0.70 1.98 -4.51
N THR A 22 -1.15 0.88 -5.06
CA THR A 22 -2.54 0.64 -5.43
C THR A 22 -3.12 -0.45 -4.55
N ILE A 23 -4.32 -0.24 -4.02
CA ILE A 23 -5.02 -1.27 -3.25
C ILE A 23 -5.37 -2.42 -4.19
N ALA A 24 -4.73 -3.57 -4.02
CA ALA A 24 -5.05 -4.79 -4.75
C ALA A 24 -6.07 -5.66 -4.01
N LYS A 25 -6.06 -5.60 -2.67
CA LYS A 25 -7.03 -6.32 -1.84
C LYS A 25 -7.34 -5.58 -0.55
N ALA A 26 -8.61 -5.53 -0.17
CA ALA A 26 -9.07 -5.00 1.10
C ALA A 26 -9.34 -6.13 2.08
N TYR A 27 -8.75 -6.01 3.28
CA TYR A 27 -9.05 -6.84 4.43
C TYR A 27 -9.88 -6.05 5.43
N THR A 28 -10.40 -6.71 6.46
CA THR A 28 -11.21 -6.07 7.51
C THR A 28 -10.47 -4.94 8.25
N ASN A 29 -9.15 -5.04 8.44
CA ASN A 29 -8.34 -4.04 9.16
C ASN A 29 -7.05 -3.61 8.43
N ALA A 30 -6.84 -4.09 7.20
CA ALA A 30 -5.64 -3.80 6.41
C ALA A 30 -5.96 -3.74 4.92
N TYR A 31 -5.01 -3.26 4.13
CA TYR A 31 -5.03 -3.29 2.67
C TYR A 31 -3.75 -3.96 2.18
N LEU A 32 -3.89 -4.86 1.21
CA LEU A 32 -2.78 -5.30 0.38
C LEU A 32 -2.56 -4.25 -0.70
N ILE A 33 -1.42 -3.60 -0.63
CA ILE A 33 -1.00 -2.59 -1.57
C ILE A 33 0.04 -3.21 -2.50
N GLU A 34 -0.24 -3.17 -3.78
CA GLU A 34 0.73 -3.46 -4.84
C GLU A 34 1.41 -2.14 -5.23
N PHE A 35 2.73 -2.15 -5.23
CA PHE A 35 3.53 -0.96 -5.51
C PHE A 35 4.74 -1.35 -6.33
N GLU A 36 5.05 -0.57 -7.36
CA GLU A 36 6.26 -0.78 -8.16
C GLU A 36 7.39 0.02 -7.54
N SER A 37 8.48 -0.67 -7.19
CA SER A 37 9.72 -0.04 -6.72
C SER A 37 10.85 -0.30 -7.70
N THR A 38 11.66 0.73 -7.95
CA THR A 38 12.92 0.60 -8.70
C THR A 38 14.07 0.11 -7.83
N ASP A 39 13.88 0.08 -6.51
CA ASP A 39 14.88 -0.35 -5.53
C ASP A 39 14.92 -1.88 -5.40
N PRO A 40 16.05 -2.53 -5.75
CA PRO A 40 16.16 -4.00 -5.72
C PRO A 40 15.99 -4.56 -4.30
N GLU A 41 16.39 -3.84 -3.26
CA GLU A 41 16.19 -4.26 -1.86
C GLU A 41 14.72 -4.29 -1.47
N ILE A 42 13.92 -3.35 -1.99
CA ILE A 42 12.48 -3.28 -1.74
C ILE A 42 11.76 -4.36 -2.54
N VAL A 43 12.17 -4.59 -3.79
CA VAL A 43 11.64 -5.66 -4.64
C VAL A 43 11.93 -7.04 -4.02
N ASP A 44 13.12 -7.26 -3.47
CA ASP A 44 13.49 -8.52 -2.83
C ASP A 44 12.75 -8.73 -1.50
N LYS A 45 12.73 -7.71 -0.62
CA LYS A 45 12.05 -7.82 0.68
C LYS A 45 10.53 -7.92 0.59
N TYR A 46 9.92 -7.11 -0.27
CA TYR A 46 8.47 -6.91 -0.31
C TYR A 46 7.83 -7.52 -1.55
N HIS A 47 8.59 -8.00 -2.54
CA HIS A 47 8.04 -8.57 -3.77
C HIS A 47 6.98 -7.67 -4.45
N ASN A 48 7.15 -6.34 -4.39
CA ASN A 48 6.20 -5.33 -4.90
C ASN A 48 4.82 -5.36 -4.22
N LYS A 49 4.68 -6.00 -3.06
CA LYS A 49 3.42 -6.12 -2.30
C LYS A 49 3.64 -5.88 -0.82
N VAL A 50 2.80 -5.09 -0.20
CA VAL A 50 2.86 -4.86 1.25
C VAL A 50 1.46 -4.85 1.85
N ILE A 51 1.34 -5.40 3.06
CA ILE A 51 0.11 -5.32 3.83
C ILE A 51 0.25 -4.18 4.83
N ILE A 52 -0.55 -3.14 4.66
CA ILE A 52 -0.55 -1.95 5.52
C ILE A 52 -1.91 -1.84 6.22
N SER A 53 -1.90 -1.46 7.49
CA SER A 53 -3.14 -1.23 8.23
C SER A 53 -3.92 -0.06 7.64
N GLN A 54 -5.26 -0.14 7.61
CA GLN A 54 -6.09 0.95 7.05
C GLN A 54 -5.88 2.29 7.76
N LYS A 55 -5.44 2.26 9.02
CA LYS A 55 -5.11 3.47 9.81
C LYS A 55 -3.84 4.19 9.35
N GLN A 56 -2.99 3.52 8.56
CA GLN A 56 -1.70 4.01 8.10
C GLN A 56 -1.68 4.34 6.60
N VAL A 57 -2.77 4.05 5.89
CA VAL A 57 -2.94 4.47 4.50
C VAL A 57 -3.62 5.83 4.47
N GLN A 58 -3.25 6.63 3.48
CA GLN A 58 -3.87 7.92 3.19
C GLN A 58 -4.31 7.89 1.74
N ALA A 59 -5.61 7.98 1.49
CA ALA A 59 -6.14 8.10 0.14
C ALA A 59 -5.54 9.31 -0.57
N VAL A 60 -5.10 9.13 -1.81
CA VAL A 60 -4.69 10.24 -2.67
C VAL A 60 -5.99 10.87 -3.21
N LYS A 61 -6.25 12.12 -2.85
CA LYS A 61 -7.46 12.86 -3.24
C LYS A 61 -7.30 13.52 -4.60
#